data_AF-A0AA51X7B0-F1
#
_entry.id   AF-A0AA51X7B0-F1
#
_cell.length_a   1.000
_cell.length_b   1.000
_cell.length_c   1.000
_cell.angle_alpha   90.00
_cell.angle_beta   90.00
_cell.angle_gamma   90.00
#
_symmetry.space_group_name_H-M   'P 1'
#
loop_
_entity.id
_entity.type
_entity.pdbx_description
1 polymer ?
#
loop_
_entity_poly.entity_id
_entity_poly.type
_entity_poly.pdbx_seq_one_letter_code
_entity_poly.pdbx_strand_id
1 'polypeptide(L)'
;MNLKLIWGLLVAAPMFIASSINANELCLDGVCVGDDVERINVTWKPIEVTYLDQKFVETELADRKVEDVYYDYNEQLVADRNVLREILTYVIRNQRFDSKVLGALSRVKAICSSLTLTGEVENESDDRLYVTFRAVADNGKRGMLRVVRIEKQYNIMAPHLRPGDAAAYRSVKKQIKEQFPNVLNVRDIDGRVSSSAAQNANVLLGFRFISDVSNPLVLKILDPSNITMIEEDEEASSLCQSR
;
A
#
# COMPACT_ATOMS: atom_id res chain seq x y z
N MET A 1 53.91 -52.95 -12.91
CA MET A 1 53.12 -52.72 -14.15
C MET A 1 51.65 -52.78 -13.75
N ASN A 2 50.78 -51.78 -13.88
CA ASN A 2 50.84 -50.47 -14.52
C ASN A 2 49.93 -49.49 -13.76
N LEU A 3 50.43 -48.27 -13.61
CA LEU A 3 49.69 -47.03 -13.38
C LEU A 3 48.49 -46.86 -14.34
N LYS A 4 47.42 -46.23 -13.85
CA LYS A 4 46.64 -45.15 -14.52
C LYS A 4 45.63 -44.57 -13.52
N LEU A 5 45.79 -43.38 -12.93
CA LEU A 5 45.81 -41.99 -13.42
C LEU A 5 44.44 -41.42 -13.89
N ILE A 6 43.94 -40.49 -13.04
CA ILE A 6 43.31 -39.16 -13.26
C ILE A 6 41.83 -39.02 -13.71
N TRP A 7 41.25 -37.96 -13.11
CA TRP A 7 40.15 -37.06 -13.50
C TRP A 7 38.85 -37.36 -12.73
N GLY A 8 38.45 -36.60 -11.71
CA GLY A 8 38.56 -35.15 -11.57
C GLY A 8 37.45 -34.48 -12.37
N LEU A 9 36.21 -34.55 -11.87
CA LEU A 9 35.12 -33.69 -12.31
C LEU A 9 34.25 -33.37 -11.09
N LEU A 10 34.54 -32.22 -10.47
CA LEU A 10 33.55 -31.43 -9.76
C LEU A 10 32.47 -31.08 -10.78
N VAL A 11 31.36 -31.82 -10.76
CA VAL A 11 30.12 -31.29 -11.32
C VAL A 11 29.56 -30.37 -10.24
N ALA A 12 29.84 -29.08 -10.39
CA ALA A 12 29.06 -28.04 -9.75
C ALA A 12 27.61 -28.26 -10.20
N ALA A 13 26.79 -28.85 -9.33
CA ALA A 13 25.36 -28.82 -9.52
C ALA A 13 24.99 -27.33 -9.61
N PRO A 14 24.33 -26.87 -10.68
CA PRO A 14 23.66 -25.59 -10.59
C PRO A 14 22.68 -25.72 -9.44
N MET A 15 22.94 -25.01 -8.34
CA MET A 15 21.90 -24.60 -7.42
C MET A 15 20.92 -23.81 -8.29
N PHE A 16 19.95 -24.51 -8.86
CA PHE A 16 18.67 -23.91 -9.16
C PHE A 16 18.21 -23.36 -7.83
N ILE A 17 18.39 -22.05 -7.66
CA ILE A 17 17.60 -21.28 -6.72
C ILE A 17 16.18 -21.51 -7.21
N ALA A 18 15.53 -22.52 -6.62
CA ALA A 18 14.10 -22.61 -6.64
C ALA A 18 13.65 -21.33 -5.94
N SER A 19 13.32 -20.31 -6.71
CA SER A 19 12.36 -19.32 -6.29
C SER A 19 11.11 -20.13 -5.98
N SER A 20 10.95 -20.48 -4.71
CA SER A 20 9.70 -20.96 -4.15
C SER A 20 8.73 -19.79 -4.28
N ILE A 21 8.12 -19.64 -5.45
CA ILE A 21 7.00 -18.75 -5.68
C ILE A 21 5.89 -19.30 -4.78
N ASN A 22 5.74 -18.68 -3.61
CA ASN A 22 4.78 -19.10 -2.62
C ASN A 22 3.39 -18.79 -3.19
N ALA A 23 2.55 -19.80 -3.34
CA ALA A 23 1.18 -19.69 -3.84
C ALA A 23 0.23 -18.91 -2.89
N ASN A 24 0.78 -18.16 -1.94
CA ASN A 24 0.09 -17.32 -0.95
C ASN A 24 0.59 -15.86 -0.96
N GLU A 25 1.44 -15.49 -1.91
CA GLU A 25 1.92 -14.11 -2.03
C GLU A 25 0.78 -13.21 -2.52
N LEU A 26 0.31 -12.33 -1.62
CA LEU A 26 -0.74 -11.34 -1.86
C LEU A 26 -0.18 -10.17 -2.66
N CYS A 27 0.16 -10.44 -3.93
CA CYS A 27 0.83 -9.49 -4.81
C CYS A 27 -0.02 -9.13 -6.02
N LEU A 28 0.12 -7.89 -6.47
CA LEU A 28 -0.50 -7.40 -7.70
C LEU A 28 0.43 -6.40 -8.37
N ASP A 29 0.67 -6.61 -9.68
CA ASP A 29 1.45 -5.71 -10.54
C ASP A 29 2.81 -5.29 -9.94
N GLY A 30 3.52 -6.24 -9.32
CA GLY A 30 4.86 -6.02 -8.76
C GLY A 30 4.90 -5.40 -7.37
N VAL A 31 3.76 -5.28 -6.69
CA VAL A 31 3.65 -4.85 -5.29
C VAL A 31 3.03 -5.97 -4.47
N CYS A 32 3.61 -6.31 -3.31
CA CYS A 32 3.07 -7.31 -2.41
C CYS A 32 2.65 -6.71 -1.07
N VAL A 33 1.58 -7.24 -0.49
CA VAL A 33 1.24 -6.95 0.90
C VAL A 33 2.36 -7.49 1.80
N GLY A 34 2.77 -6.68 2.78
CA GLY A 34 3.92 -6.94 3.64
C GLY A 34 5.25 -6.36 3.12
N ASP A 35 5.31 -5.89 1.88
CA ASP A 35 6.51 -5.23 1.37
C ASP A 35 6.76 -3.90 2.08
N ASP A 36 8.02 -3.61 2.34
CA ASP A 36 8.45 -2.30 2.83
C ASP A 36 8.61 -1.35 1.63
N VAL A 37 8.22 -0.08 1.78
CA VAL A 37 8.19 0.90 0.69
C VAL A 37 9.52 1.04 -0.06
N GLU A 38 10.64 0.83 0.64
CA GLU A 38 11.99 0.94 0.09
C GLU A 38 12.33 -0.18 -0.92
N ARG A 39 11.60 -1.30 -0.88
CA ARG A 39 11.82 -2.46 -1.76
C ARG A 39 10.95 -2.43 -3.02
N ILE A 40 9.97 -1.53 -3.06
CA ILE A 40 9.00 -1.46 -4.14
C ILE A 40 9.59 -0.66 -5.30
N ASN A 41 9.74 -1.31 -6.45
CA ASN A 41 10.28 -0.69 -7.66
C ASN A 41 9.16 -0.34 -8.65
N VAL A 42 8.41 0.73 -8.35
CA VAL A 42 7.34 1.26 -9.21
C VAL A 42 7.44 2.78 -9.31
N THR A 43 6.84 3.35 -10.35
CA THR A 43 6.69 4.79 -10.48
C THR A 43 5.39 5.24 -9.82
N TRP A 44 5.48 6.18 -8.89
CA TRP A 44 4.29 6.74 -8.22
C TRP A 44 3.74 7.91 -9.02
N LYS A 45 2.42 7.90 -9.24
CA LYS A 45 1.71 8.99 -9.87
C LYS A 45 1.84 10.26 -9.01
N PRO A 46 2.30 11.38 -9.58
CA PRO A 46 2.44 12.63 -8.85
C PRO A 46 1.10 13.10 -8.28
N ILE A 47 1.15 13.67 -7.08
CA ILE A 47 -0.03 14.32 -6.49
C ILE A 47 -0.03 15.78 -6.91
N GLU A 48 -1.09 16.18 -7.59
CA GLU A 48 -1.35 17.58 -7.91
C GLU A 48 -1.87 18.31 -6.68
N VAL A 49 -1.06 19.24 -6.16
CA VAL A 49 -1.44 20.12 -5.05
C VAL A 49 -2.29 21.26 -5.59
N THR A 50 -3.55 21.32 -5.18
CA THR A 50 -4.49 22.36 -5.62
C THR A 50 -4.30 23.67 -4.84
N TYR A 51 -4.92 24.75 -5.34
CA TYR A 51 -4.98 26.02 -4.59
C TYR A 51 -5.59 25.85 -3.19
N LEU A 52 -6.63 25.01 -3.06
CA LEU A 52 -7.27 24.78 -1.77
C LEU A 52 -6.32 24.09 -0.79
N ASP A 53 -5.47 23.18 -1.29
CA ASP A 53 -4.46 22.49 -0.48
C ASP A 53 -3.40 23.45 0.05
N GLN A 54 -2.94 24.37 -0.79
CA GLN A 54 -2.00 25.42 -0.40
C GLN A 54 -2.61 26.34 0.65
N LYS A 55 -3.84 26.81 0.42
CA LYS A 55 -4.56 27.69 1.34
C LYS A 55 -4.79 27.04 2.71
N PHE A 56 -4.95 25.72 2.77
CA PHE A 56 -5.04 25.00 4.04
C PHE A 56 -3.76 25.11 4.86
N VAL A 57 -2.60 24.90 4.24
CA VAL A 57 -1.31 25.06 4.94
C VAL A 57 -1.18 26.47 5.50
N GLU A 58 -1.53 27.49 4.72
CA GLU A 58 -1.51 28.88 5.18
C GLU A 58 -2.45 29.14 6.34
N THR A 59 -3.66 28.56 6.30
CA THR A 59 -4.70 28.75 7.31
C THR A 59 -4.32 28.05 8.62
N GLU A 60 -3.92 26.78 8.56
CA GLU A 60 -3.53 26.00 9.74
C GLU A 60 -2.27 26.56 10.42
N LEU A 61 -1.37 27.16 9.65
CA LEU A 61 -0.11 27.71 10.15
C LEU A 61 -0.15 29.23 10.39
N ALA A 62 -1.32 29.87 10.35
CA ALA A 62 -1.43 31.32 10.50
C ALA A 62 -0.88 31.82 11.85
N ASP A 63 -1.27 31.16 12.95
CA ASP A 63 -0.91 31.55 14.32
C ASP A 63 -0.34 30.39 15.14
N ARG A 64 0.06 29.30 14.48
CA ARG A 64 0.41 28.03 15.12
C ARG A 64 1.74 27.47 14.62
N LYS A 65 2.38 26.63 15.43
CA LYS A 65 3.55 25.87 14.98
C LYS A 65 3.08 24.65 14.19
N VAL A 66 3.94 24.14 13.31
CA VAL A 66 3.60 22.98 12.49
C VAL A 66 3.39 21.74 13.35
N GLU A 67 4.20 21.60 14.40
CA GLU A 67 4.14 20.48 15.34
C GLU A 67 2.79 20.43 16.07
N ASP A 68 2.23 21.59 16.40
CA ASP A 68 0.92 21.68 17.06
C ASP A 68 -0.20 21.18 16.12
N VAL A 69 -0.09 21.42 14.81
CA VAL A 69 -1.08 20.92 13.84
C VAL A 69 -1.03 19.40 13.78
N TYR A 70 0.16 18.81 13.69
CA TYR A 70 0.32 17.35 13.71
C TYR A 70 -0.28 16.71 14.97
N TYR A 71 -0.04 17.33 16.13
CA TYR A 71 -0.62 16.89 17.39
C TYR A 71 -2.16 16.87 17.39
N ASP A 72 -2.82 17.94 16.92
CA ASP A 72 -4.29 18.02 16.90
C ASP A 72 -4.95 16.95 16.01
N TYR A 73 -4.23 16.53 14.97
CA TYR A 73 -4.67 15.47 14.07
C TYR A 73 -4.22 14.07 14.51
N ASN A 74 -3.63 13.95 15.70
CA ASN A 74 -3.09 12.71 16.27
C ASN A 74 -2.03 12.04 15.37
N GLU A 75 -1.30 12.83 14.58
CA GLU A 75 -0.18 12.34 13.79
C GLU A 75 1.12 12.76 14.46
N GLN A 76 1.99 11.82 14.82
CA GLN A 76 3.23 12.11 15.54
C GLN A 76 4.44 11.74 14.69
N LEU A 77 5.08 12.75 14.12
CA LEU A 77 6.30 12.62 13.31
C LEU A 77 7.43 13.42 13.95
N VAL A 78 8.57 12.77 14.19
CA VAL A 78 9.78 13.42 14.70
C VAL A 78 10.64 13.84 13.51
N ALA A 79 10.52 15.10 13.08
CA ALA A 79 11.28 15.64 11.96
C ALA A 79 11.54 17.14 12.12
N ASP A 80 12.39 17.69 11.25
CA ASP A 80 12.63 19.13 11.23
C ASP A 80 11.40 19.88 10.71
N ARG A 81 11.14 21.09 11.23
CA ARG A 81 9.98 21.93 10.89
C ARG A 81 9.71 22.05 9.38
N ASN A 82 10.76 22.19 8.57
CA ASN A 82 10.64 22.32 7.12
C ASN A 82 10.12 21.04 6.47
N VAL A 83 10.54 19.86 6.95
CA VAL A 83 10.06 18.56 6.47
C VAL A 83 8.59 18.38 6.85
N LEU A 84 8.23 18.67 8.10
CA LEU A 84 6.84 18.61 8.57
C LEU A 84 5.92 19.51 7.75
N ARG A 85 6.37 20.74 7.44
CA ARG A 85 5.62 21.69 6.61
C ARG A 85 5.47 21.19 5.16
N GLU A 86 6.51 20.58 4.60
CA GLU A 86 6.49 20.05 3.23
C GLU A 86 5.46 18.92 3.07
N ILE A 87 5.36 18.02 4.05
CA ILE A 87 4.48 16.85 3.98
C ILE A 87 3.09 17.07 4.61
N LEU A 88 2.84 18.23 5.26
CA LEU A 88 1.60 18.52 5.98
C LEU A 88 0.33 18.30 5.14
N THR A 89 0.30 18.85 3.94
CA THR A 89 -0.82 18.67 3.00
C THR A 89 -1.09 17.20 2.68
N TYR A 90 -0.03 16.40 2.61
CA TYR A 90 -0.08 15.01 2.17
C TYR A 90 -0.48 14.08 3.32
N VAL A 91 0.06 14.31 4.51
CA VAL A 91 -0.20 13.49 5.70
C VAL A 91 -1.54 13.85 6.33
N ILE A 92 -1.80 15.14 6.56
CA ILE A 92 -2.94 15.58 7.36
C ILE A 92 -4.20 15.72 6.51
N ARG A 93 -4.07 16.40 5.37
CA ARG A 93 -5.25 16.77 4.57
C ARG A 93 -5.65 15.70 3.57
N ASN A 94 -4.68 15.11 2.87
CA ASN A 94 -4.97 14.19 1.78
C ASN A 94 -4.79 12.71 2.13
N GLN A 95 -3.98 12.38 3.14
CA GLN A 95 -3.55 11.01 3.46
C GLN A 95 -3.02 10.23 2.23
N ARG A 96 -2.24 10.92 1.39
CA ARG A 96 -1.70 10.39 0.14
C ARG A 96 -0.18 10.61 0.06
N PHE A 97 0.49 9.78 -0.73
CA PHE A 97 1.92 9.96 -1.01
C PHE A 97 2.23 9.82 -2.51
N ASP A 98 3.34 10.43 -2.90
CA ASP A 98 4.03 10.23 -4.18
C ASP A 98 5.54 10.13 -3.90
N SER A 99 6.36 10.05 -4.96
CA SER A 99 7.82 9.99 -4.84
C SER A 99 8.42 11.16 -4.06
N LYS A 100 7.83 12.36 -4.13
CA LYS A 100 8.31 13.53 -3.39
C LYS A 100 8.03 13.37 -1.89
N VAL A 101 6.81 12.96 -1.56
CA VAL A 101 6.41 12.70 -0.17
C VAL A 101 7.26 11.60 0.44
N LEU A 102 7.49 10.50 -0.29
CA LEU A 102 8.39 9.42 0.15
C LEU A 102 9.82 9.92 0.38
N GLY A 103 10.34 10.76 -0.52
CA GLY A 103 11.64 11.41 -0.34
C GLY A 103 11.71 12.35 0.87
N ALA A 104 10.59 12.97 1.26
CA ALA A 104 10.52 13.77 2.47
C ALA A 104 10.37 12.91 3.74
N LEU A 105 9.57 11.84 3.68
CA LEU A 105 9.36 10.88 4.77
C LEU A 105 10.63 10.12 5.13
N SER A 106 11.52 9.83 4.16
CA SER A 106 12.82 9.20 4.45
C SER A 106 13.75 10.07 5.32
N ARG A 107 13.46 11.38 5.44
CA ARG A 107 14.17 12.31 6.34
C ARG A 107 13.52 12.43 7.72
N VAL A 108 12.37 11.81 7.95
CA VAL A 108 11.72 11.76 9.26
C VAL A 108 12.51 10.82 10.16
N LYS A 109 12.84 11.29 11.37
CA LYS A 109 13.66 10.53 12.33
C LYS A 109 12.86 9.38 12.96
N ALA A 110 11.57 9.61 13.22
CA ALA A 110 10.65 8.59 13.72
C ALA A 110 9.20 8.91 13.33
N ILE A 111 8.43 7.87 13.00
CA ILE A 111 6.98 7.91 12.87
C ILE A 111 6.44 7.22 14.12
N CYS A 112 5.55 7.90 14.86
CA CYS A 112 5.12 7.50 16.20
C CYS A 112 3.61 7.35 16.30
N SER A 113 2.89 7.52 15.20
CA SER A 113 1.46 7.26 15.05
C SER A 113 1.23 6.24 13.92
N SER A 114 0.06 5.61 13.91
CA SER A 114 -0.44 4.67 12.89
C SER A 114 -0.72 5.36 11.54
N LEU A 115 0.24 6.14 11.07
CA LEU A 115 0.23 6.87 9.82
C LEU A 115 -0.14 5.90 8.69
N THR A 116 -1.22 6.25 7.98
CA THR A 116 -1.72 5.47 6.86
C THR A 116 -1.80 6.37 5.63
N LEU A 117 -1.06 6.03 4.58
CA LEU A 117 -0.99 6.84 3.35
C LEU A 117 -1.27 5.98 2.12
N THR A 118 -1.98 6.53 1.14
CA THR A 118 -2.30 5.85 -0.12
C THR A 118 -1.68 6.54 -1.33
N GLY A 119 -0.95 5.78 -2.15
CA GLY A 119 -0.35 6.23 -3.40
C GLY A 119 -1.00 5.52 -4.58
N GLU A 120 -0.96 6.15 -5.74
CA GLU A 120 -1.38 5.55 -7.01
C GLU A 120 -0.13 5.23 -7.82
N VAL A 121 -0.05 4.01 -8.36
CA VAL A 121 1.04 3.61 -9.23
C VAL A 121 0.75 4.09 -10.65
N GLU A 122 1.73 4.73 -11.27
CA GLU A 122 1.67 5.12 -12.67
C GLU A 122 1.77 3.87 -13.55
N ASN A 123 0.82 3.71 -14.46
CA ASN A 123 0.80 2.61 -15.41
C ASN A 123 0.19 3.08 -16.74
N GLU A 124 0.46 2.33 -17.82
CA GLU A 124 -0.01 2.65 -19.17
C GLU A 124 -1.44 2.15 -19.47
N SER A 125 -2.07 1.44 -18.52
CA SER A 125 -3.41 0.87 -18.69
C SER A 125 -4.49 1.86 -18.24
N ASP A 126 -5.72 1.62 -18.68
CA ASP A 126 -6.90 2.33 -18.17
C ASP A 126 -7.25 1.94 -16.72
N ASP A 127 -6.60 0.91 -16.17
CA ASP A 127 -6.80 0.45 -14.81
C ASP A 127 -5.94 1.27 -13.83
N ARG A 128 -6.42 1.40 -12.60
CA ARG A 128 -5.72 2.18 -11.56
C ARG A 128 -5.31 1.27 -10.43
N LEU A 129 -4.05 1.35 -10.03
CA LEU A 129 -3.50 0.60 -8.90
C LEU A 129 -3.18 1.56 -7.76
N TYR A 130 -3.73 1.27 -6.60
CA TYR A 130 -3.49 2.01 -5.37
C TYR A 130 -2.83 1.11 -4.34
N VAL A 131 -1.86 1.68 -3.64
CA VAL A 131 -1.11 1.00 -2.59
C VAL A 131 -1.26 1.83 -1.32
N THR A 132 -1.72 1.20 -0.26
CA THR A 132 -1.82 1.81 1.06
C THR A 132 -0.72 1.25 1.95
N PHE A 133 0.06 2.15 2.53
CA PHE A 133 1.05 1.82 3.55
C PHE A 133 0.54 2.15 4.94
N ARG A 134 1.07 1.43 5.93
CA ARG A 134 1.00 1.76 7.34
C ARG A 134 2.41 1.84 7.93
N ALA A 135 2.61 2.73 8.90
CA ALA A 135 3.83 2.75 9.69
C ALA A 135 3.93 1.54 10.63
N VAL A 136 5.08 0.87 10.64
CA VAL A 136 5.42 -0.28 11.49
C VAL A 136 6.81 -0.09 12.07
N ALA A 137 7.12 -0.68 13.23
CA ALA A 137 8.50 -0.62 13.74
C ALA A 137 9.44 -1.45 12.84
N ASP A 138 10.64 -0.92 12.57
CA ASP A 138 11.76 -1.66 12.00
C ASP A 138 12.82 -1.94 13.08
N ASN A 139 13.74 -2.87 12.82
CA ASN A 139 14.88 -3.25 13.66
C ASN A 139 15.75 -2.06 14.10
N GLY A 140 15.78 -0.98 13.31
CA GLY A 140 16.43 0.28 13.66
C GLY A 140 15.61 1.22 14.55
N LYS A 141 14.45 0.77 15.02
CA LYS A 141 13.44 1.54 15.78
C LYS A 141 12.98 2.81 15.08
N ARG A 142 13.01 2.82 13.74
CA ARG A 142 12.41 3.87 12.93
C ARG A 142 11.08 3.32 12.40
N GLY A 143 10.06 4.16 12.33
CA GLY A 143 8.82 3.76 11.69
C GLY A 143 9.07 3.56 10.20
N MET A 144 8.86 2.35 9.71
CA MET A 144 8.96 1.95 8.31
C MET A 144 7.56 1.86 7.71
N LEU A 145 7.40 2.21 6.44
CA LEU A 145 6.11 2.10 5.75
C LEU A 145 5.99 0.73 5.09
N ARG A 146 5.00 -0.05 5.53
CA ARG A 146 4.71 -1.40 5.02
C ARG A 146 3.38 -1.45 4.29
N VAL A 147 3.31 -2.18 3.16
CA VAL A 147 2.07 -2.34 2.39
C VAL A 147 1.08 -3.11 3.22
N VAL A 148 -0.08 -2.51 3.49
CA VAL A 148 -1.18 -3.18 4.21
C VAL A 148 -2.40 -3.42 3.33
N ARG A 149 -2.47 -2.76 2.18
CA ARG A 149 -3.56 -2.92 1.23
C ARG A 149 -3.12 -2.55 -0.18
N ILE A 150 -3.62 -3.32 -1.13
CA ILE A 150 -3.53 -3.04 -2.56
C ILE A 150 -4.96 -2.99 -3.12
N GLU A 151 -5.27 -1.97 -3.90
CA GLU A 151 -6.56 -1.83 -4.58
C GLU A 151 -6.34 -1.62 -6.08
N LYS A 152 -6.87 -2.51 -6.92
CA LYS A 152 -6.90 -2.33 -8.37
C LYS A 152 -8.32 -2.05 -8.83
N GLN A 153 -8.50 -0.90 -9.46
CA GLN A 153 -9.75 -0.51 -10.10
C GLN A 153 -9.64 -0.77 -11.59
N TYR A 154 -10.51 -1.61 -12.11
CA TYR A 154 -10.60 -1.89 -13.52
C TYR A 154 -11.54 -0.90 -14.19
N ASN A 155 -11.26 -0.50 -15.43
CA ASN A 155 -12.21 0.25 -16.26
C ASN A 155 -13.35 -0.65 -16.78
N ILE A 156 -14.03 -1.36 -15.86
CA ILE A 156 -15.11 -2.31 -16.11
C ILE A 156 -16.26 -1.94 -15.19
N MET A 157 -17.39 -1.56 -15.76
CA MET A 157 -18.63 -1.28 -15.05
C MET A 157 -19.45 -2.56 -14.88
N ALA A 158 -20.40 -2.51 -13.96
CA ALA A 158 -21.32 -3.62 -13.79
C ALA A 158 -22.09 -3.91 -15.11
N PRO A 159 -22.21 -5.18 -15.57
CA PRO A 159 -22.80 -5.48 -16.88
C PRO A 159 -24.25 -5.02 -17.07
N HIS A 160 -25.01 -4.82 -15.99
CA HIS A 160 -26.36 -4.26 -16.06
C HIS A 160 -26.37 -2.74 -16.32
N LEU A 161 -25.26 -2.04 -16.07
CA LEU A 161 -25.06 -0.62 -16.36
C LEU A 161 -24.35 -0.42 -17.71
N ARG A 162 -23.34 -1.25 -18.01
CA ARG A 162 -22.60 -1.24 -19.28
C ARG A 162 -22.52 -2.66 -19.86
N PRO A 163 -23.52 -3.09 -20.65
CA PRO A 163 -23.54 -4.46 -21.19
C PRO A 163 -22.32 -4.82 -22.04
N GLY A 164 -21.69 -3.83 -22.69
CA GLY A 164 -20.46 -4.03 -23.48
C GLY A 164 -19.29 -4.62 -22.68
N ASP A 165 -19.28 -4.44 -21.35
CA ASP A 165 -18.22 -4.93 -20.48
C ASP A 165 -18.38 -6.38 -20.06
N ALA A 166 -19.51 -7.03 -20.38
CA ALA A 166 -19.81 -8.37 -19.89
C ALA A 166 -18.74 -9.41 -20.24
N ALA A 167 -18.09 -9.28 -21.41
CA ALA A 167 -16.97 -10.13 -21.80
C ALA A 167 -15.72 -9.85 -20.96
N ALA A 168 -15.33 -8.58 -20.83
CA ALA A 168 -14.18 -8.14 -20.03
C ALA A 168 -14.34 -8.54 -18.56
N TYR A 169 -15.51 -8.30 -17.96
CA TYR A 169 -15.83 -8.70 -16.59
C TYR A 169 -15.63 -10.20 -16.36
N ARG A 170 -16.13 -11.06 -17.27
CA ARG A 170 -15.96 -12.51 -17.16
C ARG A 170 -14.50 -12.94 -17.28
N SER A 171 -13.75 -12.30 -18.18
CA SER A 171 -12.33 -12.56 -18.36
C SER A 171 -11.51 -12.20 -17.12
N VAL A 172 -11.66 -10.96 -16.63
CA VAL A 172 -10.95 -10.47 -15.44
C VAL A 172 -11.32 -11.29 -14.21
N LYS A 173 -12.61 -11.58 -14.00
CA LYS A 173 -13.05 -12.42 -12.88
C LYS A 173 -12.40 -13.81 -12.92
N LYS A 174 -12.27 -14.41 -14.10
CA LYS A 174 -11.61 -15.71 -14.26
C LYS A 174 -10.13 -15.63 -13.90
N GLN A 175 -9.41 -14.64 -14.42
CA GLN A 175 -7.99 -14.41 -14.11
C GLN A 175 -7.75 -14.18 -12.61
N ILE A 176 -8.57 -13.33 -11.98
CA ILE A 176 -8.48 -13.07 -10.53
C ILE A 176 -8.73 -14.35 -9.73
N LYS A 177 -9.67 -15.21 -10.14
CA LYS A 177 -9.96 -16.47 -9.43
C LYS A 177 -8.82 -17.50 -9.60
N GLU A 178 -8.13 -17.47 -10.73
CA GLU A 178 -6.94 -18.30 -10.97
C GLU A 178 -5.76 -17.83 -10.11
N GLN A 179 -5.54 -16.51 -10.00
CA GLN A 179 -4.47 -15.92 -9.18
C GLN A 179 -4.77 -16.01 -7.68
N PHE A 180 -6.01 -15.77 -7.27
CA PHE A 180 -6.48 -15.77 -5.89
C PHE A 180 -7.65 -16.75 -5.73
N PRO A 181 -7.40 -18.05 -5.55
CA PRO A 181 -8.46 -19.06 -5.45
C PRO A 181 -9.49 -18.79 -4.35
N ASN A 182 -9.09 -18.08 -3.29
CA ASN A 182 -9.94 -17.73 -2.15
C ASN A 182 -10.60 -16.34 -2.25
N VAL A 183 -10.51 -15.66 -3.40
CA VAL A 183 -11.18 -14.36 -3.60
C VAL A 183 -12.68 -14.50 -3.34
N LEU A 184 -13.20 -13.57 -2.55
CA LEU A 184 -14.61 -13.46 -2.26
C LEU A 184 -15.26 -12.38 -3.12
N ASN A 185 -16.34 -12.76 -3.81
CA ASN A 185 -17.12 -11.82 -4.59
C ASN A 185 -18.14 -11.13 -3.67
N VAL A 186 -18.04 -9.81 -3.59
CA VAL A 186 -19.01 -8.96 -2.89
C VAL A 186 -19.76 -8.10 -3.91
N ARG A 187 -20.99 -7.71 -3.56
CA ARG A 187 -21.74 -6.78 -4.40
C ARG A 187 -21.07 -5.41 -4.34
N ASP A 188 -21.09 -4.81 -3.16
CA ASP A 188 -20.47 -3.53 -2.86
C ASP A 188 -19.16 -3.75 -2.09
N ILE A 189 -18.06 -3.22 -2.61
CA ILE A 189 -16.73 -3.41 -2.03
C ILE A 189 -16.40 -2.44 -0.89
N ASP A 190 -17.15 -1.34 -0.77
CA ASP A 190 -17.04 -0.37 0.33
C ASP A 190 -18.26 -0.39 1.25
N GLY A 191 -19.34 -1.02 0.80
CA GLY A 191 -20.55 -1.23 1.60
C GLY A 191 -20.27 -1.98 2.89
N ARG A 192 -21.14 -1.80 3.89
CA ARG A 192 -21.06 -2.54 5.15
C ARG A 192 -21.16 -4.02 4.87
N VAL A 193 -20.01 -4.67 4.97
CA VAL A 193 -19.86 -6.10 4.77
C VAL A 193 -20.50 -6.81 5.97
N SER A 194 -21.73 -7.29 5.80
CA SER A 194 -22.53 -7.86 6.88
C SER A 194 -22.25 -9.34 7.15
N SER A 195 -21.45 -10.03 6.32
CA SER A 195 -21.12 -11.44 6.51
C SER A 195 -19.73 -11.61 7.12
N SER A 196 -19.61 -12.52 8.09
CA SER A 196 -18.32 -12.90 8.70
C SER A 196 -17.30 -13.37 7.67
N ALA A 197 -17.75 -14.06 6.62
CA ALA A 197 -16.90 -14.52 5.52
C ALA A 197 -16.18 -13.37 4.80
N ALA A 198 -16.85 -12.23 4.64
CA ALA A 198 -16.27 -11.09 3.94
C ALA A 198 -15.49 -10.15 4.87
N GLN A 199 -15.77 -10.15 6.17
CA GLN A 199 -14.93 -9.50 7.17
C GLN A 199 -13.57 -10.19 7.33
N ASN A 200 -13.52 -11.51 7.12
CA ASN A 200 -12.30 -12.32 7.26
C ASN A 200 -11.56 -12.56 5.93
N ALA A 201 -12.06 -12.02 4.81
CA ALA A 201 -11.47 -12.25 3.51
C ALA A 201 -10.36 -11.23 3.21
N ASN A 202 -9.18 -11.72 2.90
CA ASN A 202 -8.02 -10.88 2.52
C ASN A 202 -8.05 -10.46 1.06
N VAL A 203 -8.88 -11.09 0.23
CA VAL A 203 -9.04 -10.74 -1.19
C VAL A 203 -10.51 -10.62 -1.52
N LEU A 204 -10.92 -9.43 -1.92
CA LEU A 204 -12.30 -9.05 -2.20
C LEU A 204 -12.41 -8.55 -3.65
N LEU A 205 -13.42 -9.01 -4.37
CA LEU A 205 -13.75 -8.53 -5.71
C LEU A 205 -15.19 -8.04 -5.72
N GLY A 206 -15.43 -6.81 -6.14
CA GLY A 206 -16.78 -6.24 -6.17
C GLY A 206 -16.84 -4.93 -6.93
N PHE A 207 -18.02 -4.32 -6.98
CA PHE A 207 -18.19 -3.00 -7.55
C PHE A 207 -18.21 -1.96 -6.44
N ARG A 208 -17.66 -0.77 -6.68
CA ARG A 208 -17.79 0.37 -5.76
C ARG A 208 -19.08 1.10 -6.08
N PHE A 209 -20.05 1.12 -5.16
CA PHE A 209 -21.33 1.83 -5.36
C PHE A 209 -21.33 3.16 -4.59
N ILE A 210 -20.89 4.23 -5.23
CA ILE A 210 -21.02 5.59 -4.69
C ILE A 210 -22.20 6.27 -5.41
N SER A 211 -23.05 7.01 -4.68
CA SER A 211 -24.29 7.60 -5.20
C SER A 211 -24.13 8.42 -6.47
N ASP A 212 -22.95 9.00 -6.71
CA ASP A 212 -22.74 10.03 -7.72
C ASP A 212 -21.52 9.79 -8.63
N VAL A 213 -20.86 8.62 -8.56
CA VAL A 213 -19.62 8.34 -9.31
C VAL A 213 -19.65 6.91 -9.85
N SER A 214 -19.05 6.72 -11.04
CA SER A 214 -18.62 5.46 -11.67
C SER A 214 -18.61 4.25 -10.72
N ASN A 215 -19.20 3.12 -11.15
CA ASN A 215 -19.19 1.86 -10.41
C ASN A 215 -18.18 0.87 -11.01
N PRO A 216 -16.85 1.13 -10.91
CA PRO A 216 -15.86 0.23 -11.48
C PRO A 216 -15.80 -1.06 -10.67
N LEU A 217 -15.37 -2.13 -11.33
CA LEU A 217 -14.93 -3.35 -10.70
C LEU A 217 -13.64 -3.06 -9.95
N VAL A 218 -13.57 -3.50 -8.71
CA VAL A 218 -12.43 -3.29 -7.82
C VAL A 218 -12.00 -4.62 -7.24
N LEU A 219 -10.70 -4.89 -7.28
CA LEU A 219 -10.03 -5.93 -6.50
C LEU A 219 -9.34 -5.26 -5.33
N LYS A 220 -9.67 -5.67 -4.10
CA LYS A 220 -8.94 -5.28 -2.89
C LYS A 220 -8.21 -6.48 -2.32
N ILE A 221 -6.94 -6.27 -2.01
CA ILE A 221 -6.08 -7.20 -1.30
C ILE A 221 -5.72 -6.53 0.02
N LEU A 222 -5.95 -7.22 1.13
CA LEU A 222 -5.78 -6.75 2.50
C LEU A 222 -4.75 -7.61 3.20
N ASP A 223 -4.02 -6.98 4.12
CA ASP A 223 -3.10 -7.69 4.99
C ASP A 223 -3.84 -8.63 5.96
N PRO A 224 -3.56 -9.94 5.94
CA PRO A 224 -4.06 -10.86 6.95
C PRO A 224 -3.49 -10.59 8.33
N SER A 225 -2.32 -9.95 8.41
CA SER A 225 -1.67 -9.67 9.67
C SER A 225 -2.32 -8.46 10.33
N ASN A 226 -2.79 -8.67 11.56
CA ASN A 226 -3.26 -7.59 12.41
C ASN A 226 -2.04 -6.82 12.92
N ILE A 227 -1.36 -6.09 12.02
CA ILE A 227 -0.12 -5.40 12.35
C ILE A 227 -0.37 -4.50 13.56
N THR A 228 0.41 -4.74 14.61
CA THR A 228 0.43 -3.93 15.82
C THR A 228 0.61 -2.47 15.45
N MET A 229 -0.21 -1.61 16.04
CA MET A 229 -0.08 -0.18 15.89
C MET A 229 1.29 0.25 16.43
N ILE A 230 1.98 1.15 15.73
CA ILE A 230 3.34 1.57 16.12
C ILE A 230 3.37 2.23 17.50
N GLU A 231 2.24 2.77 17.95
CA GLU A 231 2.02 3.32 19.29
C GLU A 231 2.09 2.24 20.40
N GLU A 232 1.75 1.01 20.07
CA GLU A 232 1.68 -0.14 20.99
C GLU A 232 2.90 -1.07 20.82
N ASP A 233 3.79 -0.78 19.88
CA ASP A 233 4.94 -1.61 19.55
C ASP A 233 6.12 -1.34 20.49
N GLU A 234 6.58 -2.37 21.22
CA GLU A 234 7.72 -2.28 22.13
C GLU A 234 9.05 -1.98 21.40
N GLU A 235 9.13 -2.27 20.09
CA GLU A 235 10.27 -1.99 19.24
C GLU A 235 10.22 -0.58 18.61
N ALA A 236 9.15 0.19 18.86
CA ALA A 236 9.04 1.56 18.39
C ALA A 236 10.21 2.44 18.86
N SER A 237 10.42 3.55 18.16
CA SER A 237 11.52 4.48 18.45
C SER A 237 11.52 4.93 19.90
N SER A 238 12.70 5.02 20.52
CA SER A 238 12.83 5.75 21.79
C SER A 238 12.45 7.22 21.65
N LEU A 239 12.46 7.76 20.43
CA LEU A 239 11.95 9.09 20.11
C LEU A 239 10.41 9.17 20.11
N CYS A 240 9.73 8.02 20.05
CA CYS A 240 8.27 7.90 20.13
C CYS A 240 7.76 7.73 21.55
N GLN A 241 8.65 7.39 22.49
CA GLN A 241 8.33 7.40 23.92
C GLN A 241 8.08 8.85 24.32
N SER A 242 6.83 9.15 24.67
CA SER A 242 6.38 10.50 24.88
C SER A 242 6.99 11.11 26.15
N ARG A 243 7.15 12.43 26.08
CA ARG A 243 7.05 13.32 27.23
C ARG A 243 5.71 13.13 27.95
#